data_AF-A0A9P1H7Y1-F1
#
_entry.id   AF-A0A9P1H7Y1-F1
#
_cell.length_a   1.000
_cell.length_b   1.000
_cell.length_c   1.000
_cell.angle_alpha   90.00
_cell.angle_beta   90.00
_cell.angle_gamma   90.00
#
_symmetry.space_group_name_H-M   'P 1'
#
loop_
_entity.id
_entity.type
_entity.pdbx_description
1 polymer ?
#
loop_
_entity_poly.entity_id
_entity_poly.type
_entity_poly.pdbx_seq_one_letter_code
_entity_poly.pdbx_strand_id
1 'polypeptide(L)'
;MMLGRLDEEENTGSAHGTSLKDRFKQVRMREEAGVSLPTIDDVPPTPIAPSVASIASNESTDTGGKILAPGTVSGVSAGPSAMTEAEVDWDLWQNVVYEGPAAVARSSADDLNRAIATGIPSAIRGVVWQVLAQSKNDELESVYKELVARGTEKQKDRNSNGTSLEKVIRRDMGARTSYSKYAAAAGLQEGLFGVCKAYALYDEGVGYAQGMNFLVMPLLFNMPEEEAFTLLVRLMNHYNLRDLFIQDMPGLHLRLYQFERLLEDLEPALYCHLRRRNISPHLYATQWFLTLFAYRFPLQLVLRIYDLIFSEGLSAILRFGIVLMRKNVTSLLAISDMQQLTTFLKDKVFDVYIDKDPSAGSILENGFFGSSSSNLDKEVYRADQLVRDACEVKLTPELLKTYTTEWEEKTRTEKERETELETLRTTSTSLAIKLRKLEERLEAADGEQATMATELVHTKVENEELKDENESLKGQVKELRIVIEKQPEDIEKAWKLERDDLMKRNQKSTTKTSGLSRS
;
A
#
# COMPACT_ATOMS: atom_id res chain seq x y z
N MET A 1 -2.05 10.76 -32.90
CA MET A 1 -2.99 10.73 -34.04
C MET A 1 -3.78 9.44 -33.97
N MET A 2 -5.08 9.55 -33.71
CA MET A 2 -6.18 8.70 -34.20
C MET A 2 -7.44 9.38 -33.70
N LEU A 3 -7.82 10.42 -34.44
CA LEU A 3 -9.16 11.02 -34.42
C LEU A 3 -10.04 10.11 -35.28
N GLY A 4 -11.21 9.72 -34.77
CA GLY A 4 -12.17 8.98 -35.58
C GLY A 4 -13.46 8.66 -34.85
N ARG A 5 -14.51 9.39 -35.24
CA ARG A 5 -15.96 9.15 -35.02
C ARG A 5 -16.54 9.72 -33.72
N LEU A 6 -16.75 11.03 -33.75
CA LEU A 6 -17.97 11.65 -33.26
C LEU A 6 -18.95 11.65 -34.45
N ASP A 7 -20.14 11.09 -34.27
CA ASP A 7 -21.41 11.69 -34.70
C ASP A 7 -22.57 10.72 -34.38
N GLU A 8 -23.68 11.33 -33.96
CA GLU A 8 -25.04 10.80 -33.80
C GLU A 8 -25.35 9.94 -32.55
N GLU A 9 -25.66 10.61 -31.45
CA GLU A 9 -26.66 10.09 -30.51
C GLU A 9 -27.96 10.89 -30.67
N GLU A 10 -28.91 10.26 -31.35
CA GLU A 10 -30.31 10.65 -31.38
C GLU A 10 -30.90 10.65 -29.96
N ASN A 11 -31.60 11.73 -29.69
CA ASN A 11 -32.53 11.96 -28.60
C ASN A 11 -33.49 10.76 -28.40
N THR A 12 -33.12 9.80 -27.57
CA THR A 12 -34.03 8.77 -27.05
C THR A 12 -34.48 9.17 -25.66
N GLY A 13 -35.76 9.50 -25.56
CA GLY A 13 -36.39 9.92 -24.31
C GLY A 13 -36.30 8.83 -23.25
N SER A 14 -35.53 9.10 -22.20
CA SER A 14 -35.61 8.40 -20.91
C SER A 14 -35.93 9.42 -19.82
N ALA A 15 -36.93 9.09 -19.00
CA ALA A 15 -37.50 9.99 -18.02
C ALA A 15 -36.57 10.17 -16.80
N HIS A 16 -36.46 11.44 -16.38
CA HIS A 16 -36.02 11.91 -15.04
C HIS A 16 -34.51 11.93 -14.75
N GLY A 17 -33.75 12.65 -15.57
CA GLY A 17 -32.52 13.33 -15.15
C GLY A 17 -32.56 14.78 -15.65
N THR A 18 -32.39 15.78 -14.79
CA THR A 18 -32.21 17.16 -15.25
C THR A 18 -30.85 17.27 -15.94
N SER A 19 -30.79 17.82 -17.15
CA SER A 19 -29.52 17.98 -17.87
C SER A 19 -28.56 18.84 -17.07
N LEU A 20 -27.24 18.61 -17.19
CA LEU A 20 -26.22 19.49 -16.61
C LEU A 20 -26.44 20.96 -17.02
N LYS A 21 -26.91 21.18 -18.25
CA LYS A 21 -27.28 22.52 -18.76
C LYS A 21 -28.46 23.11 -17.99
N ASP A 22 -29.48 22.31 -17.68
CA ASP A 22 -30.67 22.76 -16.95
C ASP A 22 -30.34 23.09 -15.50
N ARG A 23 -29.49 22.28 -14.85
CA ARG A 23 -29.00 22.55 -13.50
C ARG A 23 -28.18 23.83 -13.44
N PHE A 24 -27.27 24.04 -14.41
CA PHE A 24 -26.52 25.29 -14.52
C PHE A 24 -27.45 26.50 -14.68
N LYS A 25 -28.46 26.42 -15.56
CA LYS A 25 -29.47 27.48 -15.73
C LYS A 25 -30.21 27.80 -14.43
N GLN A 26 -30.64 26.77 -13.70
CA GLN A 26 -31.35 26.96 -12.43
C GLN A 26 -30.48 27.68 -11.39
N VAL A 27 -29.19 27.31 -11.30
CA VAL A 27 -28.25 27.97 -10.39
C VAL A 27 -28.01 29.43 -10.81
N ARG A 28 -27.72 29.67 -12.10
CA ARG A 28 -27.50 31.02 -12.63
C ARG A 28 -28.70 31.92 -12.37
N MET A 29 -29.92 31.47 -12.68
CA MET A 29 -31.14 32.25 -12.44
C MET A 29 -31.35 32.58 -10.95
N ARG A 30 -30.95 31.69 -10.04
CA ARG A 30 -31.08 31.90 -8.60
C ARG A 30 -30.09 32.93 -8.07
N GLU A 31 -28.84 32.87 -8.53
CA GLU A 31 -27.78 33.82 -8.16
C GLU A 31 -28.05 35.22 -8.76
N GLU A 32 -28.47 35.30 -10.03
CA GLU A 32 -28.87 36.55 -10.67
C GLU A 32 -30.12 37.18 -10.05
N ALA A 33 -31.04 36.37 -9.51
CA ALA A 33 -32.21 36.84 -8.78
C ALA A 33 -31.91 37.33 -7.35
N GLY A 34 -30.66 37.26 -6.89
CA GLY A 34 -30.26 37.70 -5.54
C GLY A 34 -30.86 36.87 -4.40
N VAL A 35 -31.31 35.64 -4.68
CA VAL A 35 -31.93 34.76 -3.68
C VAL A 35 -30.85 33.98 -2.95
N SER A 36 -30.37 34.52 -1.83
CA SER A 36 -29.54 33.78 -0.85
C SER A 36 -30.26 32.51 -0.38
N LEU A 37 -29.49 31.46 -0.06
CA LEU A 37 -29.99 30.12 0.30
C LEU A 37 -31.17 30.12 1.30
N PRO A 38 -32.20 29.25 1.12
CA PRO A 38 -33.05 28.89 2.24
C PRO A 38 -32.18 28.12 3.24
N THR A 39 -32.34 28.50 4.50
CA THR A 39 -31.82 27.81 5.68
C THR A 39 -32.23 26.34 5.67
N ILE A 40 -31.35 25.45 6.14
CA ILE A 40 -31.62 24.02 6.34
C ILE A 40 -32.73 23.78 7.41
N ASP A 41 -33.24 24.84 8.05
CA ASP A 41 -34.34 24.76 9.01
C ASP A 41 -35.76 24.71 8.39
N ASP A 42 -35.93 24.88 7.06
CA ASP A 42 -37.26 24.93 6.42
C ASP A 42 -37.61 23.70 5.56
N VAL A 43 -37.24 22.49 6.02
CA VAL A 43 -37.89 21.26 5.54
C VAL A 43 -39.00 20.89 6.54
N PRO A 44 -40.29 21.06 6.21
CA PRO A 44 -41.36 20.60 7.07
C PRO A 44 -41.31 19.06 7.12
N PRO A 45 -41.46 18.42 8.29
CA PRO A 45 -41.57 16.98 8.35
C PRO A 45 -42.85 16.54 7.63
N THR A 46 -42.72 15.58 6.72
CA THR A 46 -43.86 14.89 6.09
C THR A 46 -44.85 14.38 7.15
N PRO A 47 -46.16 14.53 6.94
CA PRO A 47 -47.16 14.27 7.98
C PRO A 47 -47.38 12.77 8.16
N ILE A 48 -47.16 12.27 9.37
CA ILE A 48 -47.69 10.99 9.84
C ILE A 48 -49.11 11.28 10.39
N ALA A 49 -50.10 10.52 9.90
CA ALA A 49 -51.49 10.58 10.32
C ALA A 49 -51.68 10.30 11.84
N PRO A 50 -52.77 10.81 12.47
CA PRO A 50 -52.81 11.03 13.90
C PRO A 50 -53.26 9.78 14.69
N SER A 51 -52.69 9.63 15.89
CA SER A 51 -53.27 8.83 16.96
C SER A 51 -53.55 9.74 18.17
N VAL A 52 -54.67 9.45 18.80
CA VAL A 52 -55.46 10.26 19.73
C VAL A 52 -55.04 10.02 21.18
N ALA A 53 -55.13 11.08 22.01
CA ALA A 53 -55.22 11.17 23.49
C ALA A 53 -54.10 12.07 24.07
N SER A 54 -54.29 12.97 25.04
CA SER A 54 -55.45 13.44 25.80
C SER A 54 -54.95 14.60 26.71
N ILE A 55 -55.73 15.69 26.77
CA ILE A 55 -56.05 16.54 27.93
C ILE A 55 -54.98 16.72 29.03
N ALA A 56 -54.51 17.96 29.23
CA ALA A 56 -54.58 18.67 30.52
C ALA A 56 -54.15 20.16 30.39
N SER A 57 -54.85 20.97 31.16
CA SER A 57 -54.95 22.42 31.25
C SER A 57 -53.89 23.11 32.13
N ASN A 58 -53.65 24.41 31.87
CA ASN A 58 -53.65 25.56 32.80
C ASN A 58 -52.94 26.76 32.11
N GLU A 59 -53.64 27.86 31.75
CA GLU A 59 -53.86 29.06 32.58
C GLU A 59 -52.57 29.53 33.32
N SER A 60 -52.03 30.74 33.16
CA SER A 60 -52.67 32.06 33.15
C SER A 60 -51.62 33.20 33.07
N THR A 61 -52.05 34.38 32.54
CA THR A 61 -51.66 35.77 32.90
C THR A 61 -50.21 36.26 32.69
N ASP A 62 -49.88 37.51 32.36
CA ASP A 62 -50.55 38.76 31.96
C ASP A 62 -49.41 39.82 31.83
N THR A 63 -49.73 40.96 31.20
CA THR A 63 -49.04 42.26 31.19
C THR A 63 -47.93 42.48 30.16
N GLY A 64 -48.36 43.14 29.08
CA GLY A 64 -47.47 43.90 28.19
C GLY A 64 -47.20 45.31 28.72
N GLY A 65 -46.22 45.98 28.11
CA GLY A 65 -46.00 47.41 28.34
C GLY A 65 -44.64 47.96 27.91
N LYS A 66 -44.49 48.23 26.60
CA LYS A 66 -43.78 49.34 25.91
C LYS A 66 -42.48 49.94 26.50
N ILE A 67 -41.50 50.19 25.62
CA ILE A 67 -40.77 51.47 25.33
C ILE A 67 -39.72 51.16 24.23
N LEU A 68 -40.00 51.43 22.96
CA LEU A 68 -39.56 52.59 22.14
C LEU A 68 -38.03 52.74 21.93
N ALA A 69 -37.64 52.69 20.65
CA ALA A 69 -36.32 53.01 20.10
C ALA A 69 -36.00 54.51 20.13
N PRO A 70 -34.70 54.85 20.15
CA PRO A 70 -34.11 55.74 19.14
C PRO A 70 -32.70 55.24 18.76
N GLY A 71 -32.04 55.56 17.64
CA GLY A 71 -32.22 56.56 16.61
C GLY A 71 -30.89 56.66 15.87
N THR A 72 -30.98 56.75 14.55
CA THR A 72 -29.99 57.15 13.53
C THR A 72 -28.73 57.91 13.97
N VAL A 73 -27.56 57.45 13.51
CA VAL A 73 -26.42 58.31 13.15
C VAL A 73 -25.91 57.90 11.77
N SER A 74 -25.92 58.87 10.87
CA SER A 74 -25.35 58.80 9.51
C SER A 74 -23.83 58.95 9.54
N GLY A 75 -23.16 58.31 8.56
CA GLY A 75 -22.12 58.95 7.78
C GLY A 75 -20.67 58.78 8.25
N VAL A 76 -20.02 57.70 7.78
CA VAL A 76 -18.62 57.76 7.34
C VAL A 76 -18.51 57.05 6.00
N SER A 77 -18.33 57.86 4.96
CA SER A 77 -17.82 57.46 3.66
C SER A 77 -16.36 57.03 3.81
N ALA A 78 -16.11 55.71 3.84
CA ALA A 78 -14.80 55.15 3.56
C ALA A 78 -14.76 54.74 2.08
N GLY A 79 -13.85 55.34 1.32
CA GLY A 79 -13.67 55.07 -0.10
C GLY A 79 -13.23 53.62 -0.38
N PRO A 80 -13.40 53.12 -1.61
CA PRO A 80 -13.10 51.74 -1.95
C PRO A 80 -11.59 51.58 -2.06
N SER A 81 -11.02 50.66 -1.31
CA SER A 81 -9.67 50.17 -1.58
C SER A 81 -9.57 48.69 -1.24
N ALA A 82 -9.41 47.91 -2.31
CA ALA A 82 -8.76 46.60 -2.45
C ALA A 82 -9.30 45.48 -1.54
N MET A 83 -10.03 44.47 -2.03
CA MET A 83 -9.95 43.77 -3.32
C MET A 83 -11.38 43.58 -3.85
N THR A 84 -11.63 43.86 -5.13
CA THR A 84 -12.87 43.42 -5.78
C THR A 84 -12.97 41.91 -5.63
N GLU A 85 -13.99 41.40 -4.93
CA GLU A 85 -14.47 40.04 -5.15
C GLU A 85 -14.55 39.86 -6.66
N ALA A 86 -13.79 38.92 -7.21
CA ALA A 86 -13.78 38.70 -8.65
C ALA A 86 -15.21 38.31 -9.04
N GLU A 87 -15.90 39.22 -9.75
CA GLU A 87 -17.24 39.00 -10.24
C GLU A 87 -17.24 37.69 -11.03
N VAL A 88 -18.13 36.77 -10.67
CA VAL A 88 -18.18 35.44 -11.30
C VAL A 88 -18.53 35.63 -12.77
N ASP A 89 -17.64 35.19 -13.67
CA ASP A 89 -17.88 35.21 -15.10
C ASP A 89 -18.85 34.09 -15.50
N TRP A 90 -20.14 34.35 -15.33
CA TRP A 90 -21.23 33.42 -15.64
C TRP A 90 -21.30 33.06 -17.12
N ASP A 91 -20.86 33.95 -18.01
CA ASP A 91 -20.91 33.72 -19.45
C ASP A 91 -19.80 32.76 -19.89
N LEU A 92 -18.60 32.88 -19.32
CA LEU A 92 -17.54 31.89 -19.52
C LEU A 92 -17.98 30.50 -19.03
N TRP A 93 -18.52 30.40 -17.81
CA TRP A 93 -18.97 29.11 -17.27
C TRP A 93 -20.14 28.53 -18.08
N GLN A 94 -21.02 29.37 -18.61
CA GLN A 94 -22.05 28.93 -19.54
C GLN A 94 -21.44 28.32 -20.79
N ASN A 95 -20.47 28.98 -21.42
CA ASN A 95 -19.80 28.45 -22.61
C ASN A 95 -19.11 27.11 -22.31
N VAL A 96 -18.45 26.99 -21.15
CA VAL A 96 -17.82 25.73 -20.72
C VAL A 96 -18.85 24.61 -20.60
N VAL A 97 -20.01 24.87 -19.97
CA VAL A 97 -21.06 23.86 -19.78
C VAL A 97 -21.77 23.51 -21.09
N TYR A 98 -21.89 24.46 -22.03
CA TYR A 98 -22.73 24.29 -23.22
C TYR A 98 -21.98 23.75 -24.41
N GLU A 99 -20.77 24.26 -24.65
CA GLU A 99 -19.90 23.93 -25.78
C GLU A 99 -18.82 22.91 -25.39
N GLY A 100 -18.55 22.77 -24.10
CA GLY A 100 -17.55 21.88 -23.55
C GLY A 100 -16.16 22.54 -23.41
N PRO A 101 -15.33 22.05 -22.47
CA PRO A 101 -14.06 22.67 -22.12
C PRO A 101 -13.05 22.64 -23.26
N ALA A 102 -13.07 21.60 -24.10
CA ALA A 102 -12.20 21.52 -25.27
C ALA A 102 -12.54 22.57 -26.35
N ALA A 103 -13.81 22.98 -26.46
CA ALA A 103 -14.21 24.03 -27.39
C ALA A 103 -13.76 25.40 -26.88
N VAL A 104 -14.03 25.68 -25.60
CA VAL A 104 -13.60 26.93 -24.94
C VAL A 104 -12.08 27.05 -24.88
N ALA A 105 -11.34 25.95 -24.66
CA ALA A 105 -9.88 25.98 -24.66
C ALA A 105 -9.29 26.28 -26.06
N ARG A 106 -10.00 25.94 -27.15
CA ARG A 106 -9.53 26.28 -28.51
C ARG A 106 -9.65 27.77 -28.82
N SER A 107 -10.66 28.44 -28.29
CA SER A 107 -10.88 29.88 -28.48
C SER A 107 -10.16 30.73 -27.43
N SER A 108 -10.15 30.26 -26.18
CA SER A 108 -9.81 31.03 -24.98
C SER A 108 -9.21 30.16 -23.86
N ALA A 109 -8.15 29.39 -24.15
CA ALA A 109 -7.45 28.58 -23.13
C ALA A 109 -7.00 29.39 -21.92
N ASP A 110 -6.44 30.58 -22.16
CA ASP A 110 -5.91 31.42 -21.08
C ASP A 110 -7.01 31.97 -20.16
N ASP A 111 -8.20 32.28 -20.71
CA ASP A 111 -9.35 32.72 -19.92
C ASP A 111 -9.87 31.57 -19.04
N LEU A 112 -9.99 30.36 -19.61
CA LEU A 112 -10.41 29.17 -18.86
C LEU A 112 -9.44 28.85 -17.71
N ASN A 113 -8.14 28.88 -17.99
CA ASN A 113 -7.11 28.65 -16.97
C ASN A 113 -7.14 29.72 -15.88
N ARG A 114 -7.33 31.00 -16.24
CA ARG A 114 -7.49 32.10 -15.28
C ARG A 114 -8.74 31.93 -14.43
N ALA A 115 -9.87 31.53 -15.02
CA ALA A 115 -11.11 31.32 -14.29
C ALA A 115 -11.02 30.17 -13.29
N ILE A 116 -10.38 29.05 -13.66
CA ILE A 116 -10.14 27.93 -12.75
C ILE A 116 -9.16 28.32 -11.63
N ALA A 117 -8.12 29.08 -11.96
CA ALA A 117 -7.15 29.60 -10.98
C ALA A 117 -7.77 30.62 -10.01
N THR A 118 -8.75 31.40 -10.46
CA THR A 118 -9.50 32.35 -9.63
C THR A 118 -10.54 31.64 -8.77
N GLY A 119 -11.24 30.67 -9.36
CA GLY A 119 -11.98 29.64 -8.66
C GLY A 119 -13.33 29.33 -9.23
N ILE A 120 -13.68 28.04 -9.15
CA ILE A 120 -14.99 27.57 -9.58
C ILE A 120 -15.98 27.90 -8.45
N PRO A 121 -17.04 28.68 -8.70
CA PRO A 121 -18.04 28.98 -7.67
C PRO A 121 -18.66 27.71 -7.10
N SER A 122 -18.90 27.70 -5.79
CA SER A 122 -19.40 26.51 -5.07
C SER A 122 -20.72 25.98 -5.65
N ALA A 123 -21.62 26.87 -6.04
CA ALA A 123 -22.94 26.53 -6.55
C ALA A 123 -22.92 25.75 -7.88
N ILE A 124 -21.88 25.94 -8.71
CA ILE A 124 -21.74 25.26 -10.02
C ILE A 124 -20.63 24.21 -10.04
N ARG A 125 -19.84 24.09 -8.98
CA ARG A 125 -18.66 23.21 -8.94
C ARG A 125 -18.98 21.78 -9.34
N GLY A 126 -20.06 21.20 -8.81
CA GLY A 126 -20.46 19.84 -9.14
C GLY A 126 -20.81 19.63 -10.62
N VAL A 127 -21.40 20.63 -11.27
CA VAL A 127 -21.70 20.59 -12.71
C VAL A 127 -20.42 20.74 -13.52
N VAL A 128 -19.60 21.73 -13.18
CA VAL A 128 -18.36 22.03 -13.91
C VAL A 128 -17.37 20.87 -13.82
N TRP A 129 -17.23 20.21 -12.67
CA TRP A 129 -16.38 19.01 -12.54
C TRP A 129 -16.80 17.88 -13.47
N GLN A 130 -18.11 17.62 -13.58
CA GLN A 130 -18.61 16.59 -14.49
C GLN A 130 -18.36 16.95 -15.96
N VAL A 131 -18.47 18.23 -16.31
CA VAL A 131 -18.18 18.72 -17.66
C VAL A 131 -16.69 18.64 -17.98
N LEU A 132 -15.81 19.05 -17.06
CA LEU A 132 -14.36 18.96 -17.19
C LEU A 132 -13.89 17.51 -17.35
N ALA A 133 -14.42 16.61 -16.52
CA ALA A 133 -14.09 15.19 -16.54
C ALA A 133 -14.86 14.37 -17.57
N GLN A 134 -15.83 14.98 -18.28
CA GLN A 134 -16.76 14.30 -19.19
C GLN A 134 -17.40 13.07 -18.55
N SER A 135 -17.83 13.21 -17.28
CA SER A 135 -18.22 12.07 -16.44
C SER A 135 -19.69 11.72 -16.49
N LYS A 136 -20.57 12.62 -16.93
CA LYS A 136 -21.99 12.33 -17.06
C LYS A 136 -22.18 11.13 -18.00
N ASN A 137 -22.76 10.06 -17.46
CA ASN A 137 -22.93 8.79 -18.16
C ASN A 137 -24.11 8.04 -17.53
N ASP A 138 -25.24 7.99 -18.23
CA ASP A 138 -26.48 7.41 -17.71
C ASP A 138 -26.38 5.87 -17.54
N GLU A 139 -25.56 5.20 -18.34
CA GLU A 139 -25.30 3.76 -18.19
C GLU A 139 -24.60 3.47 -16.85
N LEU A 140 -23.56 4.25 -16.52
CA LEU A 140 -22.85 4.11 -15.24
C LEU A 140 -23.73 4.46 -14.04
N GLU A 141 -24.66 5.42 -14.18
CA GLU A 141 -25.64 5.71 -13.14
C GLU A 141 -26.63 4.55 -12.95
N SER A 142 -27.03 3.87 -14.03
CA SER A 142 -27.84 2.65 -13.95
C SER A 142 -27.06 1.53 -13.25
N VAL A 143 -25.80 1.33 -13.63
CA VAL A 143 -24.91 0.35 -12.99
C VAL A 143 -24.77 0.64 -11.49
N TYR A 144 -24.62 1.90 -11.08
CA TYR A 144 -24.60 2.26 -9.66
C TYR A 144 -25.87 1.82 -8.94
N LYS A 145 -27.06 2.11 -9.49
CA LYS A 145 -28.35 1.72 -8.91
C LYS A 145 -28.46 0.20 -8.77
N GLU A 146 -28.04 -0.55 -9.79
CA GLU A 146 -27.99 -2.02 -9.76
C GLU A 146 -27.04 -2.55 -8.69
N LEU A 147 -25.84 -1.96 -8.56
CA LEU A 147 -24.84 -2.36 -7.58
C LEU A 147 -25.30 -2.11 -6.14
N VAL A 148 -25.96 -0.98 -5.89
CA VAL A 148 -26.59 -0.67 -4.60
C VAL A 148 -27.69 -1.67 -4.30
N ALA A 149 -28.60 -1.94 -5.25
CA ALA A 149 -29.68 -2.90 -5.10
C ALA A 149 -29.18 -4.33 -4.82
N ARG A 150 -28.24 -4.84 -5.62
CA ARG A 150 -27.58 -6.15 -5.44
C ARG A 150 -26.87 -6.24 -4.08
N GLY A 151 -26.35 -5.11 -3.60
CA GLY A 151 -25.76 -4.95 -2.29
C GLY A 151 -26.75 -5.09 -1.13
N THR A 152 -28.04 -4.80 -1.34
CA THR A 152 -29.13 -4.95 -0.35
C THR A 152 -29.77 -6.35 -0.38
N GLU A 153 -29.84 -7.01 -1.53
CA GLU A 153 -30.41 -8.37 -1.65
C GLU A 153 -29.52 -9.42 -0.98
N LYS A 154 -28.19 -9.34 -1.14
CA LYS A 154 -27.22 -10.19 -0.42
C LYS A 154 -27.21 -9.97 1.10
N GLN A 155 -27.92 -8.96 1.64
CA GLN A 155 -28.08 -8.79 3.09
C GLN A 155 -29.17 -9.69 3.69
N LYS A 156 -30.10 -10.22 2.88
CA LYS A 156 -31.11 -11.18 3.35
C LYS A 156 -30.54 -12.59 3.56
N ASP A 157 -29.51 -12.98 2.80
CA ASP A 157 -28.87 -14.29 2.87
C ASP A 157 -27.49 -14.21 3.54
N ARG A 158 -27.42 -14.50 4.85
CA ARG A 158 -26.19 -14.35 5.66
C ARG A 158 -25.00 -15.20 5.16
N ASN A 159 -23.79 -14.63 5.36
CA ASN A 159 -22.43 -15.22 5.31
C ASN A 159 -21.91 -15.63 3.92
N SER A 160 -20.98 -14.90 3.28
CA SER A 160 -19.56 -15.06 3.66
C SER A 160 -18.56 -14.01 3.12
N ASN A 161 -18.89 -13.11 2.18
CA ASN A 161 -17.92 -12.09 1.68
C ASN A 161 -18.41 -10.63 1.78
N GLY A 162 -19.73 -10.40 1.73
CA GLY A 162 -20.31 -9.05 1.84
C GLY A 162 -20.08 -8.40 3.21
N THR A 163 -19.97 -9.18 4.28
CA THR A 163 -19.78 -8.63 5.64
C THR A 163 -18.34 -8.21 5.94
N SER A 164 -17.34 -8.70 5.21
CA SER A 164 -15.93 -8.30 5.42
C SER A 164 -15.65 -6.95 4.77
N LEU A 165 -16.00 -6.80 3.49
CA LEU A 165 -15.84 -5.55 2.75
C LEU A 165 -16.60 -4.40 3.42
N GLU A 166 -17.87 -4.60 3.76
CA GLU A 166 -18.66 -3.56 4.43
C GLU A 166 -18.08 -3.15 5.79
N LYS A 167 -17.56 -4.10 6.58
CA LYS A 167 -16.88 -3.79 7.85
C LYS A 167 -15.61 -2.98 7.64
N VAL A 168 -14.85 -3.29 6.59
CA VAL A 168 -13.64 -2.52 6.23
C VAL A 168 -14.02 -1.10 5.86
N ILE A 169 -14.99 -0.91 4.95
CA ILE A 169 -15.47 0.41 4.52
C ILE A 169 -15.99 1.21 5.72
N ARG A 170 -16.90 0.64 6.53
CA ARG A 170 -17.48 1.36 7.68
C ARG A 170 -16.46 1.71 8.75
N ARG A 171 -15.43 0.87 8.98
CA ARG A 171 -14.32 1.20 9.88
C ARG A 171 -13.50 2.37 9.35
N ASP A 172 -13.32 2.44 8.04
CA ASP A 172 -12.53 3.46 7.38
C ASP A 172 -13.27 4.82 7.30
N MET A 173 -14.59 4.82 7.24
CA MET A 173 -15.44 6.03 7.26
C MET A 173 -15.46 6.81 8.59
N GLY A 174 -14.66 6.42 9.59
CA GLY A 174 -14.59 7.14 10.86
C GLY A 174 -14.24 8.64 10.73
N ALA A 175 -14.41 9.38 11.81
CA ALA A 175 -14.15 10.83 11.90
C ALA A 175 -12.65 11.18 11.79
N ARG A 176 -12.10 11.06 10.58
CA ARG A 176 -10.66 11.19 10.28
C ARG A 176 -10.36 12.36 9.34
N THR A 177 -11.27 13.29 9.12
CA THR A 177 -11.00 14.57 8.42
C THR A 177 -11.51 15.73 9.27
N SER A 178 -11.04 16.95 9.01
CA SER A 178 -11.55 18.16 9.66
C SER A 178 -13.04 18.37 9.42
N TYR A 179 -13.52 17.98 8.23
CA TYR A 179 -14.91 18.13 7.79
C TYR A 179 -15.79 16.90 8.04
N SER A 180 -15.35 15.89 8.81
CA SER A 180 -16.14 14.67 9.03
C SER A 180 -17.43 14.92 9.81
N LYS A 181 -17.43 15.89 10.74
CA LYS A 181 -18.62 16.29 11.49
C LYS A 181 -19.66 16.95 10.57
N TYR A 182 -19.20 17.81 9.67
CA TYR A 182 -20.04 18.45 8.68
C TYR A 182 -20.67 17.41 7.73
N ALA A 183 -19.88 16.45 7.24
CA ALA A 183 -20.38 15.33 6.45
C ALA A 183 -21.46 14.51 7.18
N ALA A 184 -21.30 14.30 8.49
CA ALA A 184 -22.28 13.59 9.30
C ALA A 184 -23.57 14.41 9.50
N ALA A 185 -23.45 15.72 9.77
CA ALA A 185 -24.58 16.62 9.90
C ALA A 185 -25.38 16.77 8.59
N ALA A 186 -24.69 16.75 7.45
CA ALA A 186 -25.28 16.76 6.12
C ALA A 186 -25.87 15.40 5.69
N GLY A 187 -25.79 14.36 6.51
CA GLY A 187 -26.35 13.03 6.19
C GLY A 187 -25.61 12.27 5.08
N LEU A 188 -24.39 12.68 4.71
CA LEU A 188 -23.66 12.13 3.55
C LEU A 188 -23.00 10.77 3.81
N GLN A 189 -23.11 10.22 5.03
CA GLN A 189 -22.41 8.99 5.41
C GLN A 189 -22.93 7.77 4.65
N GLU A 190 -24.25 7.59 4.52
CA GLU A 190 -24.75 6.41 3.79
C GLU A 190 -24.49 6.50 2.28
N GLY A 191 -24.56 7.70 1.69
CA GLY A 191 -24.13 7.91 0.30
C GLY A 191 -22.64 7.61 0.10
N LEU A 192 -21.77 8.04 1.03
CA LEU A 192 -20.34 7.71 1.02
C LEU A 192 -20.10 6.19 1.07
N PHE A 193 -20.82 5.49 1.96
CA PHE A 193 -20.78 4.05 2.03
C PHE A 193 -21.23 3.39 0.71
N GLY A 194 -22.35 3.85 0.15
CA GLY A 194 -22.93 3.39 -1.11
C GLY A 194 -21.94 3.49 -2.26
N VAL A 195 -21.38 4.68 -2.49
CA VAL A 195 -20.41 4.93 -3.57
C VAL A 195 -19.12 4.11 -3.38
N CYS A 196 -18.56 4.05 -2.17
CA CYS A 196 -17.36 3.26 -1.90
C CYS A 196 -17.60 1.76 -2.15
N LYS A 197 -18.74 1.24 -1.71
CA LYS A 197 -19.13 -0.16 -1.91
C LYS A 197 -19.39 -0.45 -3.39
N ALA A 198 -20.12 0.42 -4.09
CA ALA A 198 -20.40 0.26 -5.50
C ALA A 198 -19.11 0.24 -6.32
N TYR A 199 -18.17 1.17 -6.08
CA TYR A 199 -16.89 1.18 -6.78
C TYR A 199 -16.08 -0.08 -6.53
N ALA A 200 -15.99 -0.54 -5.27
CA ALA A 200 -15.27 -1.76 -4.93
C ALA A 200 -15.83 -3.03 -5.59
N LEU A 201 -17.12 -3.02 -5.96
CA LEU A 201 -17.78 -4.10 -6.71
C LEU A 201 -17.71 -3.90 -8.23
N TYR A 202 -17.38 -2.69 -8.69
CA TYR A 202 -17.28 -2.33 -10.10
C TYR A 202 -15.89 -2.63 -10.66
N ASP A 203 -14.82 -2.22 -9.95
CA ASP A 203 -13.43 -2.50 -10.31
C ASP A 203 -12.82 -3.50 -9.31
N GLU A 204 -12.92 -4.80 -9.61
CA GLU A 204 -12.35 -5.86 -8.78
C GLU A 204 -10.82 -5.82 -8.71
N GLY A 205 -10.15 -5.20 -9.70
CA GLY A 205 -8.69 -5.10 -9.75
C GLY A 205 -8.13 -4.13 -8.70
N VAL A 206 -8.92 -3.15 -8.29
CA VAL A 206 -8.61 -2.23 -7.19
C VAL A 206 -9.35 -2.64 -5.91
N GLY A 207 -10.63 -2.98 -6.03
CA GLY A 207 -11.52 -3.21 -4.90
C GLY A 207 -11.68 -1.95 -4.03
N TYR A 208 -11.82 -2.15 -2.72
CA TYR A 208 -11.79 -1.04 -1.74
C TYR A 208 -10.39 -0.91 -1.14
N ALA A 209 -9.65 0.09 -1.61
CA ALA A 209 -8.42 0.50 -0.95
C ALA A 209 -8.73 1.40 0.27
N GLN A 210 -8.02 1.16 1.37
CA GLN A 210 -8.15 1.98 2.58
C GLN A 210 -7.78 3.44 2.25
N GLY A 211 -8.64 4.39 2.63
CA GLY A 211 -8.50 5.81 2.32
C GLY A 211 -9.27 6.27 1.08
N MET A 212 -9.89 5.36 0.33
CA MET A 212 -10.72 5.72 -0.85
C MET A 212 -11.92 6.58 -0.46
N ASN A 213 -12.41 6.49 0.78
CA ASN A 213 -13.47 7.36 1.29
C ASN A 213 -13.09 8.85 1.26
N PHE A 214 -11.80 9.18 1.40
CA PHE A 214 -11.32 10.56 1.32
C PHE A 214 -11.39 11.11 -0.09
N LEU A 215 -11.36 10.25 -1.11
CA LEU A 215 -11.53 10.66 -2.51
C LEU A 215 -12.98 11.01 -2.83
N VAL A 216 -13.91 10.26 -2.24
CA VAL A 216 -15.35 10.31 -2.54
C VAL A 216 -16.05 11.44 -1.79
N MET A 217 -15.68 11.70 -0.54
CA MET A 217 -16.36 12.70 0.29
C MET A 217 -16.35 14.13 -0.32
N PRO A 218 -15.24 14.64 -0.89
CA PRO A 218 -15.24 15.91 -1.62
C PRO A 218 -16.22 15.94 -2.81
N LEU A 219 -16.44 14.81 -3.48
CA LEU A 219 -17.41 14.71 -4.56
C LEU A 219 -18.84 14.84 -4.02
N LEU A 220 -19.17 14.10 -2.95
CA LEU A 220 -20.50 14.11 -2.34
C LEU A 220 -20.91 15.46 -1.73
N PHE A 221 -19.95 16.32 -1.38
CA PHE A 221 -20.27 17.70 -1.00
C PHE A 221 -20.77 18.56 -2.16
N ASN A 222 -20.49 18.18 -3.41
CA ASN A 222 -20.78 18.99 -4.60
C ASN A 222 -21.79 18.34 -5.55
N MET A 223 -22.10 17.05 -5.39
CA MET A 223 -23.04 16.33 -6.25
C MET A 223 -23.71 15.13 -5.56
N PRO A 224 -24.85 14.66 -6.08
CA PRO A 224 -25.50 13.41 -5.65
C PRO A 224 -24.62 12.16 -5.81
N GLU A 225 -25.03 11.06 -5.18
CA GLU A 225 -24.25 9.82 -5.12
C GLU A 225 -24.03 9.15 -6.47
N GLU A 226 -25.02 9.18 -7.37
CA GLU A 226 -24.90 8.59 -8.70
C GLU A 226 -23.83 9.32 -9.54
N GLU A 227 -23.87 10.66 -9.51
CA GLU A 227 -22.91 11.52 -10.20
C GLU A 227 -21.51 11.41 -9.58
N ALA A 228 -21.42 11.31 -8.24
CA ALA A 228 -20.16 11.09 -7.54
C ALA A 228 -19.53 9.74 -7.93
N PHE A 229 -20.35 8.69 -8.10
CA PHE A 229 -19.88 7.40 -8.59
C PHE A 229 -19.34 7.49 -10.01
N THR A 230 -20.07 8.10 -10.96
CA THR A 230 -19.59 8.21 -12.35
C THR A 230 -18.30 9.02 -12.45
N LEU A 231 -18.21 10.12 -11.69
CA LEU A 231 -17.01 10.94 -11.63
C LEU A 231 -15.83 10.20 -10.98
N LEU A 232 -16.06 9.42 -9.92
CA LEU A 232 -15.04 8.55 -9.34
C LEU A 232 -14.53 7.52 -10.35
N VAL A 233 -15.42 6.86 -11.10
CA VAL A 233 -15.04 5.91 -12.15
C VAL A 233 -14.18 6.59 -13.23
N ARG A 234 -14.53 7.82 -13.64
CA ARG A 234 -13.69 8.60 -14.56
C ARG A 234 -12.33 8.95 -13.96
N LEU A 235 -12.29 9.40 -12.70
CA LEU A 235 -11.05 9.73 -12.01
C LEU A 235 -10.12 8.51 -11.89
N MET A 236 -10.68 7.33 -11.66
CA MET A 236 -9.91 6.10 -11.56
C MET A 236 -9.40 5.64 -12.93
N ASN A 237 -10.23 5.66 -13.97
CA ASN A 237 -9.91 5.09 -15.28
C ASN A 237 -9.28 6.06 -16.28
N HIS A 238 -9.82 7.28 -16.42
CA HIS A 238 -9.37 8.25 -17.43
C HIS A 238 -8.24 9.14 -16.93
N TYR A 239 -8.24 9.45 -15.63
CA TYR A 239 -7.16 10.19 -14.99
C TYR A 239 -6.05 9.26 -14.46
N ASN A 240 -6.23 7.94 -14.60
CA ASN A 240 -5.32 6.89 -14.18
C ASN A 240 -5.02 6.90 -12.67
N LEU A 241 -5.98 7.31 -11.84
CA LEU A 241 -5.80 7.28 -10.37
C LEU A 241 -5.73 5.82 -9.87
N ARG A 242 -6.38 4.89 -10.55
CA ARG A 242 -6.38 3.45 -10.21
C ARG A 242 -4.98 2.86 -10.08
N ASP A 243 -4.01 3.35 -10.86
CA ASP A 243 -2.64 2.81 -10.89
C ASP A 243 -1.89 3.05 -9.57
N LEU A 244 -2.38 3.96 -8.72
CA LEU A 244 -1.89 4.17 -7.36
C LEU A 244 -2.32 3.07 -6.39
N PHE A 245 -3.39 2.33 -6.71
CA PHE A 245 -4.08 1.41 -5.79
C PHE A 245 -4.01 -0.06 -6.19
N ILE A 246 -3.65 -0.36 -7.44
CA ILE A 246 -3.42 -1.75 -7.87
C ILE A 246 -2.29 -2.41 -7.07
N GLN A 247 -2.21 -3.73 -7.12
CA GLN A 247 -1.22 -4.53 -6.40
C GLN A 247 0.21 -3.97 -6.58
N ASP A 248 0.97 -3.93 -5.49
CA ASP A 248 2.33 -3.36 -5.38
C ASP A 248 2.42 -1.85 -5.64
N MET A 249 1.29 -1.16 -5.86
CA MET A 249 1.16 0.29 -6.01
C MET A 249 2.21 0.94 -6.95
N PRO A 250 2.49 0.39 -8.15
CA PRO A 250 3.54 0.89 -9.03
C PRO A 250 3.33 2.36 -9.41
N GLY A 251 2.08 2.79 -9.64
CA GLY A 251 1.78 4.18 -9.94
C GLY A 251 2.14 5.12 -8.78
N LEU A 252 1.94 4.69 -7.53
CA LEU A 252 2.30 5.49 -6.35
C LEU A 252 3.81 5.64 -6.26
N HIS A 253 4.55 4.54 -6.40
CA HIS A 253 6.02 4.58 -6.36
C HIS A 253 6.60 5.46 -7.47
N LEU A 254 6.04 5.39 -8.69
CA LEU A 254 6.40 6.29 -9.78
C LEU A 254 6.12 7.76 -9.43
N ARG A 255 4.93 8.10 -8.91
CA ARG A 255 4.60 9.48 -8.55
C ARG A 255 5.48 10.02 -7.42
N LEU A 256 5.79 9.20 -6.41
CA LEU A 256 6.70 9.57 -5.33
C LEU A 256 8.12 9.78 -5.84
N TYR A 257 8.60 8.96 -6.79
CA TYR A 257 9.89 9.17 -7.44
C TYR A 257 9.92 10.47 -8.26
N GLN A 258 8.90 10.71 -9.08
CA GLN A 258 8.78 11.96 -9.86
C GLN A 258 8.78 13.18 -8.95
N PHE A 259 8.05 13.11 -7.83
CA PHE A 259 8.04 14.17 -6.83
C PHE A 259 9.42 14.38 -6.19
N GLU A 260 10.11 13.29 -5.83
CA GLU A 260 11.46 13.36 -5.27
C GLU A 260 12.46 14.00 -6.26
N ARG A 261 12.43 13.59 -7.53
CA ARG A 261 13.28 14.17 -8.59
C ARG A 261 12.95 15.62 -8.87
N LEU A 262 11.67 15.98 -8.89
CA LEU A 262 11.25 17.39 -8.98
C LEU A 262 11.78 18.21 -7.80
N LEU A 263 11.72 17.67 -6.58
CA LEU A 263 12.23 18.35 -5.40
C LEU A 263 13.75 18.52 -5.45
N GLU A 264 14.47 17.51 -5.94
CA GLU A 264 15.92 17.56 -6.13
C GLU A 264 16.31 18.65 -7.15
N ASP A 265 15.62 18.71 -8.28
CA ASP A 265 15.94 19.66 -9.35
C ASP A 265 15.50 21.10 -9.01
N LEU A 266 14.38 21.26 -8.30
CA LEU A 266 13.79 22.56 -8.00
C LEU A 266 14.23 23.15 -6.66
N GLU A 267 14.48 22.32 -5.64
CA GLU A 267 14.86 22.72 -4.28
C GLU A 267 15.99 21.82 -3.73
N PRO A 268 17.19 21.80 -4.36
CA PRO A 268 18.26 20.84 -4.06
C PRO A 268 18.74 20.90 -2.61
N ALA A 269 18.75 22.08 -1.99
CA ALA A 269 19.13 22.25 -0.59
C ALA A 269 18.16 21.53 0.36
N LEU A 270 16.85 21.67 0.10
CA LEU A 270 15.81 21.01 0.87
C LEU A 270 15.83 19.48 0.65
N TYR A 271 15.98 19.05 -0.61
CA TYR A 271 16.17 17.63 -0.94
C TYR A 271 17.36 17.01 -0.17
N CYS A 272 18.53 17.65 -0.22
CA CYS A 272 19.71 17.19 0.51
C CYS A 272 19.49 17.14 2.02
N HIS A 273 18.78 18.14 2.57
CA HIS A 273 18.47 18.23 4.00
C HIS A 273 17.57 17.08 4.48
N LEU A 274 16.54 16.74 3.70
CA LEU A 274 15.64 15.61 3.96
C LEU A 274 16.36 14.27 3.82
N ARG A 275 17.13 14.11 2.73
CA ARG A 275 17.87 12.87 2.44
C ARG A 275 18.92 12.55 3.51
N ARG A 276 19.67 13.56 4.01
CA ARG A 276 20.62 13.39 5.13
C ARG A 276 19.95 12.94 6.43
N ARG A 277 18.65 13.18 6.57
CA ARG A 277 17.83 12.77 7.73
C ARG A 277 17.03 11.51 7.46
N ASN A 278 17.28 10.82 6.34
CA ASN A 278 16.56 9.63 5.91
C ASN A 278 15.04 9.84 5.80
N ILE A 279 14.61 11.04 5.41
CA ILE A 279 13.19 11.34 5.17
C ILE A 279 12.92 11.23 3.68
N SER A 280 12.38 10.09 3.27
CA SER A 280 11.87 9.86 1.92
C SER A 280 10.43 10.38 1.79
N PRO A 281 10.00 10.84 0.59
CA PRO A 281 8.59 11.18 0.33
C PRO A 281 7.59 10.08 0.70
N HIS A 282 7.98 8.80 0.68
CA HIS A 282 7.13 7.69 1.14
C HIS A 282 6.61 7.88 2.58
N LEU A 283 7.34 8.59 3.44
CA LEU A 283 6.96 8.79 4.85
C LEU A 283 5.87 9.85 5.07
N TYR A 284 5.74 10.82 4.15
CA TYR A 284 4.85 11.98 4.34
C TYR A 284 3.92 12.24 3.15
N ALA A 285 4.38 12.02 1.92
CA ALA A 285 3.64 12.35 0.71
C ALA A 285 2.72 11.22 0.22
N THR A 286 2.87 9.98 0.70
CA THR A 286 1.99 8.86 0.30
C THR A 286 0.50 9.21 0.40
N GLN A 287 0.09 9.83 1.52
CA GLN A 287 -1.30 10.25 1.69
C GLN A 287 -1.71 11.41 0.78
N TRP A 288 -0.78 12.27 0.38
CA TRP A 288 -1.06 13.35 -0.57
C TRP A 288 -1.52 12.80 -1.92
N PHE A 289 -0.84 11.76 -2.42
CA PHE A 289 -1.20 11.10 -3.68
C PHE A 289 -2.43 10.22 -3.55
N LEU A 290 -2.50 9.37 -2.52
CA LEU A 290 -3.61 8.42 -2.37
C LEU A 290 -4.94 9.09 -2.02
N THR A 291 -4.92 10.25 -1.37
CA THR A 291 -6.16 10.93 -0.95
C THR A 291 -6.39 12.26 -1.64
N LEU A 292 -5.55 12.63 -2.61
CA LEU A 292 -5.61 13.95 -3.26
C LEU A 292 -5.61 15.09 -2.22
N PHE A 293 -4.75 14.96 -1.21
CA PHE A 293 -4.62 15.81 -0.02
C PHE A 293 -5.82 15.82 0.95
N ALA A 294 -6.92 15.14 0.65
CA ALA A 294 -8.17 15.19 1.42
C ALA A 294 -8.08 14.67 2.87
N TYR A 295 -7.02 13.92 3.23
CA TYR A 295 -6.90 13.35 4.57
C TYR A 295 -6.68 14.36 5.70
N ARG A 296 -5.79 15.35 5.50
CA ARG A 296 -5.43 16.36 6.51
C ARG A 296 -5.83 17.77 6.16
N PHE A 297 -6.01 18.06 4.87
CA PHE A 297 -6.23 19.42 4.43
C PHE A 297 -7.65 19.88 4.75
N PRO A 298 -7.85 21.17 5.10
CA PRO A 298 -9.17 21.79 5.16
C PRO A 298 -9.94 21.62 3.85
N LEU A 299 -11.27 21.45 3.94
CA LEU A 299 -12.12 21.20 2.76
C LEU A 299 -11.95 22.27 1.68
N GLN A 300 -11.83 23.54 2.07
CA GLN A 300 -11.60 24.66 1.15
C GLN A 300 -10.39 24.42 0.23
N LEU A 301 -9.26 23.98 0.79
CA LEU A 301 -8.06 23.68 0.00
C LEU A 301 -8.29 22.45 -0.88
N VAL A 302 -8.94 21.41 -0.36
CA VAL A 302 -9.21 20.17 -1.08
C VAL A 302 -10.07 20.42 -2.32
N LEU A 303 -11.14 21.21 -2.20
CA LEU A 303 -12.00 21.54 -3.35
C LEU A 303 -11.24 22.27 -4.45
N ARG A 304 -10.35 23.20 -4.08
CA ARG A 304 -9.53 23.95 -5.05
C ARG A 304 -8.43 23.10 -5.68
N ILE A 305 -7.92 22.09 -4.96
CA ILE A 305 -7.04 21.06 -5.53
C ILE A 305 -7.78 20.24 -6.59
N TYR A 306 -9.03 19.84 -6.31
CA TYR A 306 -9.85 19.08 -7.25
C TYR A 306 -10.19 19.88 -8.51
N ASP A 307 -10.46 21.19 -8.38
CA ASP A 307 -10.68 22.08 -9.52
C ASP A 307 -9.51 21.98 -10.53
N LEU A 308 -8.27 22.01 -10.05
CA LEU A 308 -7.09 21.88 -10.90
C LEU A 308 -6.87 20.44 -11.41
N ILE A 309 -7.17 19.42 -10.60
CA ILE A 309 -7.06 18.01 -11.02
C ILE A 309 -7.99 17.71 -12.19
N PHE A 310 -9.25 18.16 -12.16
CA PHE A 310 -10.18 17.94 -13.27
C PHE A 310 -9.87 18.79 -14.51
N SER A 311 -9.11 19.88 -14.35
CA SER A 311 -8.65 20.69 -15.48
C SER A 311 -7.38 20.14 -16.14
N GLU A 312 -6.36 19.83 -15.35
CA GLU A 312 -4.99 19.52 -15.82
C GLU A 312 -4.56 18.06 -15.62
N GLY A 313 -5.36 17.27 -14.90
CA GLY A 313 -5.07 15.89 -14.57
C GLY A 313 -4.26 15.69 -13.28
N LEU A 314 -3.90 14.43 -12.98
CA LEU A 314 -3.20 14.07 -11.73
C LEU A 314 -1.79 14.66 -11.58
N SER A 315 -1.21 15.20 -12.66
CA SER A 315 0.06 15.92 -12.57
C SER A 315 -0.02 17.15 -11.67
N ALA A 316 -1.22 17.71 -11.46
CA ALA A 316 -1.48 18.79 -10.52
C ALA A 316 -1.04 18.46 -9.08
N ILE A 317 -1.13 17.19 -8.66
CA ILE A 317 -0.70 16.75 -7.32
C ILE A 317 0.80 17.02 -7.11
N LEU A 318 1.62 16.81 -8.15
CA LEU A 318 3.05 17.10 -8.11
C LEU A 318 3.30 18.60 -7.94
N ARG A 319 2.54 19.45 -8.64
CA ARG A 319 2.64 20.91 -8.53
C ARG A 319 2.31 21.36 -7.11
N PHE A 320 1.18 20.93 -6.55
CA PHE A 320 0.81 21.25 -5.17
C PHE A 320 1.85 20.75 -4.17
N GLY A 321 2.33 19.52 -4.32
CA GLY A 321 3.38 18.97 -3.47
C GLY A 321 4.63 19.86 -3.48
N ILE A 322 5.13 20.26 -4.66
CA ILE A 322 6.32 21.10 -4.79
C ILE A 322 6.11 22.49 -4.20
N VAL A 323 4.97 23.12 -4.47
CA VAL A 323 4.64 24.44 -3.90
C VAL A 323 4.62 24.40 -2.38
N LEU A 324 3.98 23.38 -1.80
CA LEU A 324 3.92 23.20 -0.36
C LEU A 324 5.32 23.07 0.24
N MET A 325 6.23 22.34 -0.42
CA MET A 325 7.63 22.27 0.01
C MET A 325 8.33 23.63 -0.10
N ARG A 326 8.17 24.32 -1.25
CA ARG A 326 8.80 25.62 -1.56
C ARG A 326 8.44 26.70 -0.57
N LYS A 327 7.15 26.85 -0.28
CA LYS A 327 6.65 27.89 0.64
C LYS A 327 7.11 27.64 2.09
N ASN A 328 7.54 26.42 2.40
CA ASN A 328 8.02 26.03 3.73
C ASN A 328 9.54 25.80 3.81
N VAL A 329 10.32 26.12 2.76
CA VAL A 329 11.78 25.83 2.72
C VAL A 329 12.50 26.33 3.98
N THR A 330 12.28 27.59 4.37
CA THR A 330 12.94 28.19 5.54
C THR A 330 12.62 27.43 6.83
N SER A 331 11.35 27.10 7.05
CA SER A 331 10.90 26.34 8.23
C SER A 331 11.46 24.92 8.23
N LEU A 332 11.42 24.23 7.08
CA LEU A 332 11.90 22.85 6.94
C LEU A 332 13.41 22.73 7.15
N LEU A 333 14.19 23.69 6.61
CA LEU A 333 15.65 23.73 6.78
C LEU A 333 16.07 24.05 8.23
N ALA A 334 15.26 24.83 8.95
CA ALA A 334 15.53 25.15 10.36
C ALA A 334 15.34 23.96 11.29
N ILE A 335 14.44 23.04 10.96
CA ILE A 335 14.15 21.85 11.78
C ILE A 335 15.23 20.80 11.53
N SER A 336 15.98 20.46 12.59
CA SER A 336 17.04 19.46 12.52
C SER A 336 16.60 18.05 12.94
N ASP A 337 15.55 17.94 13.76
CA ASP A 337 15.04 16.66 14.25
C ASP A 337 14.15 15.97 13.21
N MET A 338 14.33 14.67 13.02
CA MET A 338 13.62 13.87 12.01
C MET A 338 12.12 13.76 12.33
N GLN A 339 11.75 13.57 13.59
CA GLN A 339 10.36 13.38 14.00
C GLN A 339 9.59 14.69 13.84
N GLN A 340 10.15 15.79 14.36
CA GLN A 340 9.56 17.12 14.20
C GLN A 340 9.39 17.51 12.73
N LEU A 341 10.37 17.21 11.89
CA LEU A 341 10.30 17.49 10.46
C LEU A 341 9.21 16.67 9.78
N THR A 342 9.09 15.40 10.13
CA THR A 342 8.02 14.51 9.62
C THR A 342 6.64 14.95 10.08
N THR A 343 6.48 15.36 11.34
CA THR A 343 5.23 15.91 11.86
C THR A 343 4.86 17.22 11.17
N PHE A 344 5.82 18.12 10.95
CA PHE A 344 5.59 19.37 10.23
C PHE A 344 5.09 19.11 8.81
N LEU A 345 5.74 18.19 8.08
CA LEU A 345 5.34 17.82 6.72
C LEU A 345 3.92 17.22 6.66
N LYS A 346 3.51 16.48 7.69
CA LYS A 346 2.19 15.83 7.73
C LYS A 346 1.07 16.79 8.12
N ASP A 347 1.31 17.65 9.11
CA ASP A 347 0.24 18.34 9.81
C ASP A 347 0.24 19.86 9.63
N LYS A 348 1.35 20.47 9.18
CA LYS A 348 1.51 21.94 9.17
C LYS A 348 1.93 22.53 7.82
N VAL A 349 2.18 21.69 6.82
CA VAL A 349 2.70 22.17 5.53
C VAL A 349 1.75 23.14 4.82
N PHE A 350 0.44 23.04 5.08
CA PHE A 350 -0.58 23.93 4.52
C PHE A 350 -0.83 25.20 5.35
N ASP A 351 -0.30 25.31 6.58
CA ASP A 351 -0.49 26.46 7.47
C ASP A 351 0.04 27.78 6.85
N VAL A 352 0.99 27.68 5.91
CA VAL A 352 1.51 28.84 5.16
C VAL A 352 0.43 29.58 4.36
N TYR A 353 -0.69 28.90 4.08
CA TYR A 353 -1.85 29.46 3.39
C TYR A 353 -2.93 30.00 4.31
N ILE A 354 -2.78 29.91 5.65
CA ILE A 354 -3.71 30.55 6.58
C ILE A 354 -3.75 32.05 6.28
N ASP A 355 -4.97 32.57 6.12
CA ASP A 355 -5.21 34.00 6.01
C ASP A 355 -5.10 34.63 7.40
N LYS A 356 -4.16 35.56 7.53
CA LYS A 356 -3.90 36.26 8.80
C LYS A 356 -4.85 37.43 9.01
N ASP A 357 -5.52 37.89 7.96
CA ASP A 357 -6.46 39.01 8.00
C ASP A 357 -7.67 38.71 7.11
N PRO A 358 -8.52 37.74 7.51
CA PRO A 358 -9.62 37.29 6.68
C PRO A 358 -10.71 38.35 6.54
N SER A 359 -11.18 38.57 5.31
CA SER A 359 -12.30 39.47 5.04
C SER A 359 -13.62 38.95 5.61
N ALA A 360 -14.58 39.84 5.89
CA ALA A 360 -15.91 39.45 6.38
C ALA A 360 -16.63 38.48 5.42
N GLY A 361 -16.49 38.67 4.09
CA GLY A 361 -17.04 37.77 3.07
C GLY A 361 -16.41 36.37 3.13
N SER A 362 -15.08 36.29 3.24
CA SER A 362 -14.35 35.01 3.35
C SER A 362 -14.69 34.26 4.63
N ILE A 363 -14.98 34.96 5.73
CA ILE A 363 -15.45 34.35 6.98
C ILE A 363 -16.86 33.76 6.81
N LEU A 364 -17.76 34.46 6.12
CA LEU A 364 -19.11 33.97 5.85
C LEU A 364 -19.10 32.74 4.93
N GLU A 365 -18.26 32.75 3.89
CA GLU A 365 -18.07 31.59 3.00
C GLU A 365 -17.42 30.42 3.75
N ASN A 366 -16.49 30.67 4.67
CA ASN A 366 -15.97 29.62 5.57
C ASN A 366 -17.06 29.09 6.52
N GLY A 367 -17.94 29.97 7.00
CA GLY A 367 -19.09 29.62 7.83
C GLY A 367 -20.11 28.71 7.13
N PHE A 368 -20.22 28.78 5.80
CA PHE A 368 -21.05 27.89 4.98
C PHE A 368 -20.63 26.41 5.08
N PHE A 369 -19.35 26.14 5.36
CA PHE A 369 -18.79 24.79 5.54
C PHE A 369 -18.86 24.26 6.99
N GLY A 370 -19.61 24.93 7.87
CA GLY A 370 -19.96 24.41 9.20
C GLY A 370 -18.97 24.82 10.30
N SER A 371 -19.19 25.99 10.90
CA SER A 371 -18.53 26.38 12.14
C SER A 371 -19.14 25.65 13.34
N SER A 372 -18.36 24.84 14.05
CA SER A 372 -18.63 24.48 15.45
C SER A 372 -17.39 24.05 16.25
N SER A 373 -16.98 24.95 17.14
CA SER A 373 -16.39 24.68 18.47
C SER A 373 -14.94 24.19 18.58
N SER A 374 -14.13 24.20 17.52
CA SER A 374 -12.67 24.06 17.65
C SER A 374 -11.94 25.26 17.04
N ASN A 375 -10.80 25.65 17.62
CA ASN A 375 -10.02 26.80 17.12
C ASN A 375 -9.45 26.55 15.70
N LEU A 376 -9.35 25.30 15.26
CA LEU A 376 -8.90 24.91 13.91
C LEU A 376 -9.98 25.16 12.84
N ASP A 377 -11.26 25.14 13.22
CA ASP A 377 -12.40 25.31 12.30
C ASP A 377 -12.72 26.80 12.01
N LYS A 378 -11.89 27.72 12.51
CA LYS A 378 -12.03 29.18 12.29
C LYS A 378 -11.03 29.73 11.30
N GLU A 379 -10.01 28.96 10.96
CA GLU A 379 -8.95 29.41 10.06
C GLU A 379 -9.50 29.47 8.63
N VAL A 380 -9.41 30.66 8.04
CA VAL A 380 -9.69 30.88 6.62
C VAL A 380 -8.40 30.64 5.86
N TYR A 381 -8.46 29.89 4.76
CA TYR A 381 -7.28 29.59 3.97
C TYR A 381 -7.33 30.33 2.63
N ARG A 382 -6.19 30.86 2.19
CA ARG A 382 -6.01 31.52 0.89
C ARG A 382 -5.90 30.50 -0.23
N ALA A 383 -7.01 29.78 -0.46
CA ALA A 383 -7.06 28.62 -1.34
C ALA A 383 -6.74 28.97 -2.81
N ASP A 384 -7.18 30.15 -3.28
CA ASP A 384 -6.86 30.59 -4.65
C ASP A 384 -5.38 30.93 -4.81
N GLN A 385 -4.72 31.39 -3.75
CA GLN A 385 -3.27 31.61 -3.79
C GLN A 385 -2.53 30.28 -3.91
N LEU A 386 -2.99 29.22 -3.23
CA LEU A 386 -2.42 27.88 -3.38
C LEU A 386 -2.51 27.39 -4.85
N VAL A 387 -3.66 27.58 -5.50
CA VAL A 387 -3.84 27.20 -6.91
C VAL A 387 -2.95 28.03 -7.83
N ARG A 388 -2.92 29.36 -7.65
CA ARG A 388 -2.03 30.24 -8.43
C ARG A 388 -0.58 29.84 -8.31
N ASP A 389 -0.09 29.63 -7.08
CA ASP A 389 1.27 29.17 -6.83
C ASP A 389 1.55 27.82 -7.51
N ALA A 390 0.58 26.90 -7.53
CA ALA A 390 0.71 25.60 -8.20
C ALA A 390 0.80 25.74 -9.72
N CYS A 391 0.02 26.64 -10.31
CA CYS A 391 0.07 26.92 -11.75
C CYS A 391 1.42 27.52 -12.17
N GLU A 392 2.11 28.26 -11.30
CA GLU A 392 3.45 28.81 -11.55
C GLU A 392 4.55 27.73 -11.64
N VAL A 393 4.33 26.55 -11.07
CA VAL A 393 5.30 25.43 -11.17
C VAL A 393 5.31 24.90 -12.59
N LYS A 394 6.36 25.21 -13.34
CA LYS A 394 6.57 24.73 -14.70
C LYS A 394 6.83 23.22 -14.71
N LEU A 395 5.78 22.45 -14.95
CA LEU A 395 5.83 21.01 -15.11
C LEU A 395 5.53 20.64 -16.57
N THR A 396 6.57 20.38 -17.34
CA THR A 396 6.43 19.99 -18.75
C THR A 396 6.22 18.47 -18.88
N PRO A 397 5.36 18.00 -19.80
CA PRO A 397 5.18 16.56 -20.05
C PRO A 397 6.49 15.83 -20.39
N GLU A 398 7.41 16.47 -21.09
CA GLU A 398 8.72 15.92 -21.45
C GLU A 398 9.56 15.61 -20.22
N LEU A 399 9.57 16.51 -19.23
CA LEU A 399 10.28 16.33 -17.97
C LEU A 399 9.74 15.14 -17.19
N LEU A 400 8.41 15.02 -17.07
CA LEU A 400 7.77 13.89 -16.42
C LEU A 400 8.09 12.57 -17.14
N LYS A 401 8.11 12.59 -18.47
CA LYS A 401 8.47 11.42 -19.28
C LYS A 401 9.90 10.98 -19.01
N THR A 402 10.86 11.91 -18.92
CA THR A 402 12.24 11.59 -18.55
C THR A 402 12.31 10.91 -17.20
N TYR A 403 11.66 11.45 -16.16
CA TYR A 403 11.64 10.83 -14.84
C TYR A 403 10.93 9.48 -14.82
N THR A 404 9.89 9.29 -15.62
CA THR A 404 9.26 7.97 -15.78
C THR A 404 10.24 6.95 -16.35
N THR A 405 10.94 7.30 -17.43
CA THR A 405 11.93 6.40 -18.04
C THR A 405 13.08 6.08 -17.08
N GLU A 406 13.61 7.08 -16.37
CA GLU A 406 14.61 6.86 -15.32
C GLU A 406 14.13 5.87 -14.24
N TRP A 407 12.88 6.03 -13.78
CA TRP A 407 12.29 5.16 -12.78
C TRP A 407 12.07 3.73 -13.29
N GLU A 408 11.58 3.57 -14.52
CA GLU A 408 11.37 2.28 -15.17
C GLU A 408 12.70 1.52 -15.32
N GLU A 409 13.76 2.21 -15.77
CA GLU A 409 15.10 1.64 -15.88
C GLU A 409 15.65 1.22 -14.52
N LYS A 410 15.56 2.12 -13.52
CA LYS A 410 16.00 1.83 -12.15
C LYS A 410 15.26 0.62 -11.57
N THR A 411 13.94 0.59 -11.69
CA THR A 411 13.10 -0.50 -11.16
C THR A 411 13.39 -1.82 -11.88
N ARG A 412 13.61 -1.79 -13.20
CA ARG A 412 14.00 -2.97 -13.98
C ARG A 412 15.35 -3.53 -13.50
N THR A 413 16.38 -2.69 -13.38
CA THR A 413 17.70 -3.13 -12.92
C THR A 413 17.67 -3.67 -11.48
N GLU A 414 16.88 -3.07 -10.60
CA GLU A 414 16.73 -3.54 -9.21
C GLU A 414 16.04 -4.91 -9.16
N LYS A 415 14.98 -5.10 -9.96
CA LYS A 415 14.29 -6.39 -10.08
C LYS A 415 15.20 -7.48 -10.67
N GLU A 416 15.97 -7.16 -11.71
CA GLU A 416 16.96 -8.07 -12.30
C GLU A 416 17.99 -8.51 -11.24
N ARG A 417 18.55 -7.55 -10.49
CA ARG A 417 19.49 -7.82 -9.39
C ARG A 417 18.86 -8.68 -8.28
N GLU A 418 17.61 -8.44 -7.93
CA GLU A 418 16.89 -9.25 -6.93
C GLU A 418 16.68 -10.69 -7.41
N THR A 419 16.29 -10.87 -8.67
CA THR A 419 16.16 -12.21 -9.26
C THR A 419 17.51 -12.94 -9.33
N GLU A 420 18.59 -12.24 -9.69
CA GLU A 420 19.94 -12.81 -9.69
C GLU A 420 20.34 -13.24 -8.28
N LEU A 421 20.13 -12.41 -7.26
CA LEU A 421 20.40 -12.77 -5.88
C LEU A 421 19.61 -14.00 -5.42
N GLU A 422 18.34 -14.12 -5.82
CA GLU A 422 17.53 -15.29 -5.47
C GLU A 422 18.03 -16.57 -6.17
N THR A 423 18.45 -16.47 -7.43
CA THR A 423 19.10 -17.58 -8.13
C THR A 423 20.44 -17.98 -7.48
N LEU A 424 21.23 -17.00 -7.02
CA LEU A 424 22.48 -17.26 -6.30
C LEU A 424 22.23 -17.90 -4.93
N ARG A 425 21.19 -17.47 -4.20
CA ARG A 425 20.81 -18.06 -2.92
C ARG A 425 20.36 -19.51 -3.07
N THR A 426 19.52 -19.80 -4.06
CA THR A 426 19.02 -21.16 -4.32
C THR A 426 20.14 -22.08 -4.78
N THR A 427 21.03 -21.62 -5.67
CA THR A 427 22.21 -22.39 -6.11
C THR A 427 23.21 -22.61 -4.98
N SER A 428 23.51 -21.59 -4.17
CA SER A 428 24.37 -21.71 -2.98
C SER A 428 23.82 -22.75 -2.00
N THR A 429 22.50 -22.74 -1.75
CA THR A 429 21.83 -23.72 -0.89
C THR A 429 21.95 -25.14 -1.47
N SER A 430 21.73 -25.30 -2.78
CA SER A 430 21.88 -26.59 -3.46
C SER A 430 23.31 -27.14 -3.39
N LEU A 431 24.31 -26.27 -3.59
CA LEU A 431 25.73 -26.64 -3.49
C LEU A 431 26.12 -27.02 -2.07
N ALA A 432 25.64 -26.30 -1.04
CA ALA A 432 25.86 -26.65 0.35
C ALA A 432 25.32 -28.06 0.68
N ILE A 433 24.14 -28.41 0.17
CA ILE A 433 23.57 -29.77 0.33
C ILE A 433 24.44 -30.82 -0.38
N LYS A 434 24.95 -30.52 -1.58
CA LYS A 434 25.84 -31.45 -2.31
C LYS A 434 27.17 -31.65 -1.60
N LEU A 435 27.77 -30.58 -1.09
CA LEU A 435 29.01 -30.65 -0.31
C LEU A 435 28.82 -31.52 0.91
N ARG A 436 27.76 -31.29 1.70
CA ARG A 436 27.44 -32.12 2.87
C ARG A 436 27.30 -33.60 2.50
N LYS A 437 26.63 -33.93 1.40
CA LYS A 437 26.51 -35.33 0.93
C LYS A 437 27.86 -35.94 0.51
N LEU A 438 28.75 -35.14 -0.06
CA LEU A 438 30.10 -35.60 -0.43
C LEU A 438 30.97 -35.78 0.80
N GLU A 439 30.87 -34.89 1.80
CA GLU A 439 31.53 -35.01 3.10
C GLU A 439 31.07 -36.29 3.82
N GLU A 440 29.77 -36.54 3.90
CA GLU A 440 29.21 -37.77 4.50
C GLU A 440 29.72 -39.04 3.77
N ARG A 441 29.87 -38.99 2.44
CA ARG A 441 30.44 -40.11 1.66
C ARG A 441 31.94 -40.29 1.88
N LEU A 442 32.68 -39.19 2.03
CA LEU A 442 34.10 -39.22 2.30
C LEU A 442 34.35 -39.82 3.69
N GLU A 443 33.60 -39.37 4.70
CA GLU A 443 33.70 -39.89 6.07
C GLU A 443 33.36 -41.39 6.14
N ALA A 444 32.35 -41.83 5.39
CA ALA A 444 32.04 -43.26 5.27
C ALA A 444 33.20 -44.06 4.63
N ALA A 445 33.79 -43.56 3.54
CA ALA A 445 34.91 -44.21 2.87
C ALA A 445 36.16 -44.25 3.76
N ASP A 446 36.46 -43.17 4.48
CA ASP A 446 37.56 -43.12 5.45
C ASP A 446 37.35 -44.13 6.59
N GLY A 447 36.10 -44.27 7.07
CA GLY A 447 35.70 -45.30 8.03
C GLY A 447 35.92 -46.72 7.51
N GLU A 448 35.47 -47.02 6.29
CA GLU A 448 35.69 -48.33 5.63
C GLU A 448 37.18 -48.63 5.42
N GLN A 449 37.98 -47.62 5.07
CA GLN A 449 39.42 -47.78 4.91
C GLN A 449 40.10 -48.10 6.25
N ALA A 450 39.66 -47.47 7.35
CA ALA A 450 40.17 -47.76 8.69
C ALA A 450 39.80 -49.18 9.16
N THR A 451 38.58 -49.64 8.88
CA THR A 451 38.17 -51.02 9.20
C THR A 451 38.96 -52.05 8.39
N MET A 452 39.09 -51.84 7.07
CA MET A 452 39.90 -52.72 6.21
C MET A 452 41.37 -52.77 6.65
N ALA A 453 41.96 -51.63 7.03
CA ALA A 453 43.32 -51.60 7.54
C ALA A 453 43.47 -52.40 8.85
N THR A 454 42.48 -52.32 9.73
CA THR A 454 42.45 -53.07 11.00
C THR A 454 42.34 -54.58 10.74
N GLU A 455 41.43 -54.98 9.84
CA GLU A 455 41.27 -56.38 9.43
C GLU A 455 42.54 -56.93 8.78
N LEU A 456 43.18 -56.16 7.89
CA LEU A 456 44.44 -56.55 7.26
C LEU A 456 45.55 -56.80 8.29
N VAL A 457 45.66 -55.94 9.30
CA VAL A 457 46.62 -56.14 10.41
C VAL A 457 46.28 -57.42 11.18
N HIS A 458 45.02 -57.65 11.52
CA HIS A 458 44.57 -58.86 12.22
C HIS A 458 44.92 -60.12 11.41
N THR A 459 44.53 -60.18 10.13
CA THR A 459 44.83 -61.31 9.24
C THR A 459 46.33 -61.51 9.04
N LYS A 460 47.13 -60.44 9.07
CA LYS A 460 48.60 -60.56 8.98
C LYS A 460 49.19 -61.17 10.25
N VAL A 461 48.72 -60.77 11.42
CA VAL A 461 49.13 -61.37 12.71
C VAL A 461 48.76 -62.85 12.75
N GLU A 462 47.51 -63.18 12.42
CA GLU A 462 47.03 -64.58 12.37
C GLU A 462 47.84 -65.43 11.38
N ASN A 463 48.22 -64.88 10.21
CA ASN A 463 49.09 -65.58 9.27
C ASN A 463 50.49 -65.84 9.81
N GLU A 464 51.10 -64.90 10.55
CA GLU A 464 52.40 -65.13 11.19
C GLU A 464 52.27 -66.18 12.32
N GLU A 465 51.21 -66.14 13.13
CA GLU A 465 50.94 -67.16 14.16
C GLU A 465 50.80 -68.57 13.55
N LEU A 466 50.01 -68.72 12.49
CA LEU A 466 49.84 -69.99 11.77
C LEU A 466 51.13 -70.46 11.09
N LYS A 467 52.00 -69.53 10.69
CA LYS A 467 53.29 -69.83 10.09
C LYS A 467 54.28 -70.32 11.15
N ASP A 468 54.34 -69.68 12.30
CA ASP A 468 55.13 -70.12 13.46
C ASP A 468 54.67 -71.50 13.94
N GLU A 469 53.36 -71.73 14.00
CA GLU A 469 52.79 -73.03 14.33
C GLU A 469 53.16 -74.11 13.29
N ASN A 470 53.10 -73.77 11.99
CA ASN A 470 53.56 -74.66 10.93
C ASN A 470 55.05 -74.98 11.02
N GLU A 471 55.90 -74.00 11.35
CA GLU A 471 57.33 -74.21 11.54
C GLU A 471 57.59 -75.11 12.75
N SER A 472 56.88 -74.90 13.86
CA SER A 472 56.93 -75.75 15.05
C SER A 472 56.50 -77.19 14.75
N LEU A 473 55.34 -77.38 14.10
CA LEU A 473 54.85 -78.70 13.69
C LEU A 473 55.82 -79.39 12.73
N LYS A 474 56.41 -78.68 11.76
CA LYS A 474 57.47 -79.23 10.89
C LYS A 474 58.68 -79.66 11.71
N GLY A 475 59.07 -78.89 12.73
CA GLY A 475 60.12 -79.24 13.67
C GLY A 475 59.82 -80.54 14.42
N GLN A 476 58.62 -80.65 15.01
CA GLN A 476 58.16 -81.85 15.71
C GLN A 476 58.10 -83.07 14.78
N VAL A 477 57.58 -82.92 13.55
CA VAL A 477 57.55 -83.99 12.55
C VAL A 477 58.96 -84.45 12.22
N LYS A 478 59.92 -83.51 12.07
CA LYS A 478 61.33 -83.85 11.82
C LYS A 478 61.94 -84.62 13.00
N GLU A 479 61.67 -84.20 14.23
CA GLU A 479 62.17 -84.85 15.44
C GLU A 479 61.57 -86.26 15.61
N LEU A 480 60.25 -86.40 15.48
CA LEU A 480 59.57 -87.70 15.49
C LEU A 480 60.10 -88.62 14.38
N ARG A 481 60.39 -88.08 13.20
CA ARG A 481 61.00 -88.86 12.10
C ARG A 481 62.38 -89.37 12.47
N ILE A 482 63.22 -88.55 13.11
CA ILE A 482 64.54 -88.97 13.63
C ILE A 482 64.39 -90.07 14.70
N VAL A 483 63.42 -89.92 15.60
CA VAL A 483 63.14 -90.94 16.65
C VAL A 483 62.70 -92.26 16.01
N ILE A 484 61.78 -92.23 15.04
CA ILE A 484 61.33 -93.42 14.30
C ILE A 484 62.48 -94.07 13.54
N GLU A 485 63.35 -93.29 12.89
CA GLU A 485 64.53 -93.81 12.18
C GLU A 485 65.54 -94.47 13.14
N LYS A 486 65.66 -93.98 14.39
CA LYS A 486 66.55 -94.55 15.41
C LYS A 486 65.97 -95.73 16.19
N GLN A 487 64.65 -95.87 16.27
CA GLN A 487 63.99 -96.97 16.97
C GLN A 487 64.52 -98.38 16.63
N PRO A 488 64.74 -98.77 15.36
CA PRO A 488 65.25 -100.10 15.06
C PRO A 488 66.66 -100.34 15.64
N GLU A 489 67.53 -99.32 15.63
CA GLU A 489 68.87 -99.43 16.24
C GLU A 489 68.81 -99.54 17.77
N ASP A 490 67.92 -98.78 18.41
CA ASP A 490 67.75 -98.81 19.86
C ASP A 490 67.10 -100.11 20.34
N ILE A 491 66.12 -100.64 19.58
CA ILE A 491 65.53 -101.97 19.82
C ILE A 491 66.60 -103.06 19.65
N GLU A 492 67.44 -102.98 18.62
CA GLU A 492 68.53 -103.95 18.41
C GLU A 492 69.57 -103.90 19.55
N LYS A 493 69.91 -102.70 20.03
CA LYS A 493 70.79 -102.52 21.21
C LYS A 493 70.17 -103.07 22.49
N ALA A 494 68.90 -102.76 22.75
CA ALA A 494 68.18 -103.26 23.93
C ALA A 494 68.07 -104.79 23.90
N TRP A 495 67.74 -105.37 22.73
CA TRP A 495 67.69 -106.81 22.55
C TRP A 495 69.06 -107.48 22.73
N LYS A 496 70.15 -106.86 22.25
CA LYS A 496 71.52 -107.32 22.51
C LYS A 496 71.84 -107.33 24.01
N LEU A 497 71.49 -106.26 24.73
CA LEU A 497 71.67 -106.15 26.18
C LEU A 497 70.89 -107.22 26.95
N GLU A 498 69.63 -107.44 26.58
CA GLU A 498 68.77 -108.44 27.21
C GLU A 498 69.24 -109.87 26.92
N ARG A 499 69.69 -110.13 25.67
CA ARG A 499 70.35 -111.38 25.28
C ARG A 499 71.62 -111.63 26.10
N ASP A 500 72.44 -110.60 26.30
CA ASP A 500 73.69 -110.72 27.06
C ASP A 500 73.41 -110.96 28.57
N ASP A 501 72.34 -110.39 29.12
CA ASP A 501 71.92 -110.62 30.51
C ASP A 501 71.28 -112.02 30.70
N LEU A 502 70.50 -112.48 29.73
CA LEU A 502 70.00 -113.87 29.64
C LEU A 502 71.15 -114.87 29.54
N MET A 503 72.18 -114.58 28.73
CA MET A 503 73.39 -115.39 28.63
C MET A 503 74.12 -115.48 29.98
N LYS A 504 74.26 -114.38 30.72
CA LYS A 504 74.83 -114.38 32.08
C LYS A 504 74.01 -115.19 33.07
N ARG A 505 72.67 -115.13 33.00
CA ARG A 505 71.79 -115.95 33.86
C ARG A 505 71.87 -117.43 33.52
N ASN A 506 71.90 -117.79 32.24
CA ASN A 506 72.10 -119.18 31.80
C ASN A 506 73.47 -119.71 32.23
N GLN A 507 74.52 -118.90 32.13
CA GLN A 507 75.85 -119.27 32.66
C GLN A 507 75.81 -119.56 34.16
N LYS A 508 75.14 -118.70 34.95
CA LYS A 508 74.92 -118.94 36.40
C LYS A 508 74.13 -120.22 36.68
N SER A 509 73.11 -120.53 35.87
CA SER A 509 72.32 -121.76 35.99
C SER A 509 73.12 -123.01 35.65
N THR A 510 73.98 -122.96 34.62
CA THR A 510 74.85 -124.10 34.22
C THR A 510 75.94 -124.41 35.24
N THR A 511 76.48 -123.42 35.95
CA THR A 511 77.39 -123.64 37.09
C THR A 511 76.72 -124.24 38.33
N LYS A 512 75.39 -124.10 38.45
CA LYS A 512 74.63 -124.64 39.60
C LYS A 512 74.21 -126.10 39.37
N THR A 513 74.03 -126.52 38.13
CA THR A 513 73.70 -127.92 37.77
C THR A 513 74.92 -128.85 37.64
N SER A 514 76.14 -128.32 37.52
CA SER A 514 77.37 -129.13 37.44
C SER A 514 78.01 -129.49 38.79
N GLY A 515 77.43 -129.09 39.92
CA GLY A 515 78.01 -129.26 41.28
C GLY A 515 77.39 -130.36 42.16
N LEU A 516 76.34 -131.05 41.71
CA LEU A 516 75.61 -132.07 42.52
C LEU A 516 75.81 -133.52 42.03
N SER A 517 76.83 -133.76 41.19
CA SER A 517 77.24 -135.11 40.77
C SER A 517 78.74 -135.31 41.01
N ARG A 518 79.13 -135.48 42.28
CA ARG A 518 80.19 -136.42 42.73
C ARG A 518 80.44 -136.30 44.24
N SER A 519 80.29 -137.46 44.88
CA SER A 519 80.58 -137.87 46.26
C SER A 519 79.54 -137.57 47.33
#